data_AF-A0A2V7I8E0-F1
#
_entry.id   AF-A0A2V7I8E0-F1
#
_cell.length_a   1.000
_cell.length_b   1.000
_cell.length_c   1.000
_cell.angle_alpha   90.00
_cell.angle_beta   90.00
_cell.angle_gamma   90.00
#
_symmetry.space_group_name_H-M   'P 1'
#
loop_
_entity.id
_entity.type
_entity.pdbx_description
1 polymer ?
#
loop_
_entity_poly.entity_id
_entity_poly.type
_entity_poly.pdbx_seq_one_letter_code
_entity_poly.pdbx_strand_id
1 'polypeptide(L)'
;MLRSVNDCDFLRKLFPSFLRTATWDGRTRYRLYMGYDRGDRFYDRPARLLALRAAVAWRSRSLPVGLVVECCTGTTHAPCAVWNALFRRACDDGADFFYQLGDDVVLETVGWATAFPLVLETMAGVGVTGPLDRNNPRLLTQSFVSRTHMEIFGAYFPGAFRNWWSDDWITEVYQPDHLRPIPSQTVNNAGTGVRYEVDYAGAALLPREVAAGREVLARWLRARRGLDARG
;
A
#
# COMPACT_ATOMS: atom_id res chain seq x y z
N MET A 1 6.56 1.06 -24.65
CA MET A 1 7.13 -0.17 -24.03
C MET A 1 8.47 0.19 -23.38
N LEU A 2 8.68 -0.22 -22.13
CA LEU A 2 9.89 0.08 -21.36
C LEU A 2 11.13 -0.53 -22.04
N ARG A 3 12.19 0.27 -22.22
CA ARG A 3 13.46 -0.16 -22.84
C ARG A 3 14.55 -0.41 -21.80
N SER A 4 14.49 0.29 -20.67
CA SER A 4 15.41 0.20 -19.54
C SER A 4 14.66 0.19 -18.21
N VAL A 5 15.29 -0.33 -17.15
CA VAL A 5 14.74 -0.22 -15.78
C VAL A 5 14.65 1.24 -15.35
N ASN A 6 15.55 2.10 -15.84
CA ASN A 6 15.50 3.53 -15.57
C ASN A 6 14.28 4.23 -16.21
N ASP A 7 13.57 3.54 -17.11
CA ASP A 7 12.36 4.07 -17.73
C ASP A 7 11.10 3.74 -16.91
N CYS A 8 11.17 2.79 -15.96
CA CYS A 8 9.99 2.40 -15.20
C CYS A 8 9.60 3.49 -14.20
N ASP A 9 8.30 3.64 -13.97
CA ASP A 9 7.76 4.66 -13.08
C ASP A 9 8.31 4.51 -11.66
N PHE A 10 8.50 3.27 -11.17
CA PHE A 10 9.13 3.03 -9.87
C PHE A 10 10.48 3.75 -9.73
N LEU A 11 11.39 3.60 -10.70
CA LEU A 11 12.70 4.26 -10.64
C LEU A 11 12.65 5.73 -11.04
N ARG A 12 11.62 6.19 -11.75
CA ARG A 12 11.52 7.61 -12.14
C ARG A 12 10.80 8.49 -11.12
N LYS A 13 9.85 7.92 -10.38
CA LYS A 13 8.87 8.63 -9.55
C LYS A 13 8.93 8.17 -8.10
N LEU A 14 8.47 6.94 -7.82
CA LEU A 14 8.28 6.48 -6.45
C LEU A 14 9.61 6.37 -5.71
N PHE A 15 10.59 5.64 -6.24
CA PHE A 15 11.81 5.35 -5.50
C PHE A 15 12.66 6.60 -5.19
N PRO A 16 12.91 7.53 -6.14
CA PRO A 16 13.62 8.78 -5.83
C PRO A 16 12.88 9.65 -4.81
N SER A 17 11.55 9.71 -4.89
CA SER A 17 10.74 10.50 -3.95
C SER A 17 10.70 9.87 -2.56
N PHE A 18 10.61 8.55 -2.47
CA PHE A 18 10.79 7.78 -1.24
C PHE A 18 12.14 8.08 -0.58
N LEU A 19 13.25 8.01 -1.32
CA LEU A 19 14.58 8.29 -0.77
C LEU A 19 14.69 9.69 -0.15
N ARG A 20 14.03 10.68 -0.76
CA ARG A 20 14.03 12.07 -0.30
C ARG A 20 13.10 12.30 0.91
N THR A 21 12.00 11.56 1.01
CA THR A 21 10.90 11.87 1.95
C THR A 21 10.83 10.97 3.17
N ALA A 22 11.36 9.75 3.08
CA ALA A 22 11.44 8.82 4.19
C ALA A 22 12.30 9.37 5.34
N THR A 23 12.01 8.94 6.56
CA THR A 23 12.78 9.28 7.76
C THR A 23 13.98 8.34 7.91
N TRP A 24 15.20 8.89 7.95
CA TRP A 24 16.45 8.13 8.08
C TRP A 24 17.07 8.30 9.47
N ASP A 25 16.36 7.85 10.50
CA ASP A 25 16.74 8.01 11.91
C ASP A 25 17.47 6.81 12.52
N GLY A 26 17.70 5.76 11.72
CA GLY A 26 18.29 4.48 12.16
C GLY A 26 17.36 3.58 12.97
N ARG A 27 16.14 4.04 13.29
CA ARG A 27 15.11 3.27 14.00
C ARG A 27 14.14 2.63 13.02
N THR A 28 13.77 3.37 11.98
CA THR A 28 12.83 2.90 10.96
C THR A 28 13.57 2.07 9.90
N ARG A 29 13.12 0.84 9.70
CA ARG A 29 13.64 -0.05 8.64
C ARG A 29 12.63 -0.11 7.50
N TYR A 30 13.11 0.08 6.28
CA TYR A 30 12.25 0.07 5.10
C TYR A 30 12.52 -1.16 4.23
N ARG A 31 11.44 -1.81 3.81
CA ARG A 31 11.48 -2.86 2.79
C ARG A 31 10.38 -2.59 1.78
N LEU A 32 10.76 -2.45 0.52
CA LEU A 32 9.84 -2.27 -0.59
C LEU A 32 9.49 -3.64 -1.15
N TYR A 33 8.20 -3.95 -1.16
CA TYR A 33 7.66 -5.14 -1.80
C TYR A 33 7.04 -4.72 -3.13
N MET A 34 7.55 -5.26 -4.23
CA MET A 34 7.09 -4.95 -5.58
C MET A 34 6.58 -6.23 -6.24
N GLY A 35 5.32 -6.20 -6.67
CA GLY A 35 4.72 -7.29 -7.43
C GLY A 35 4.65 -6.93 -8.91
N TYR A 36 4.78 -7.94 -9.76
CA TYR A 36 4.50 -7.84 -11.18
C TYR A 36 3.77 -9.08 -11.67
N ASP A 37 2.99 -8.95 -12.73
CA ASP A 37 2.22 -10.07 -13.29
C ASP A 37 3.14 -11.05 -14.03
N ARG A 38 2.93 -12.35 -13.83
CA ARG A 38 3.56 -13.38 -14.68
C ARG A 38 3.21 -13.15 -16.14
N GLY A 39 4.20 -13.25 -17.02
CA GLY A 39 4.07 -12.93 -18.44
C GLY A 39 4.27 -11.44 -18.76
N ASP A 40 4.56 -10.59 -17.76
CA ASP A 40 4.97 -9.21 -18.01
C ASP A 40 6.24 -9.19 -18.88
N ARG A 41 6.12 -8.59 -20.07
CA ARG A 41 7.19 -8.62 -21.09
C ARG A 41 8.50 -7.97 -20.63
N PHE A 42 8.43 -7.09 -19.63
CA PHE A 42 9.57 -6.37 -19.10
C PHE A 42 10.15 -7.07 -17.86
N TYR A 43 9.32 -7.36 -16.86
CA TYR A 43 9.77 -7.90 -15.57
C TYR A 43 10.00 -9.41 -15.57
N ASP A 44 9.38 -10.17 -16.49
CA ASP A 44 9.56 -11.62 -16.60
C ASP A 44 10.88 -12.02 -17.30
N ARG A 45 11.93 -11.22 -17.06
CA ARG A 45 13.28 -11.40 -17.60
C ARG A 45 14.29 -11.28 -16.47
N PRO A 46 15.07 -12.34 -16.14
CA PRO A 46 16.02 -12.31 -15.03
C PRO A 46 17.00 -11.14 -15.08
N ALA A 47 17.50 -10.79 -16.28
CA ALA A 47 18.40 -9.65 -16.46
C ALA A 47 17.76 -8.30 -16.07
N ARG A 48 16.44 -8.14 -16.23
CA ARG A 48 15.72 -6.92 -15.83
C ARG A 48 15.55 -6.83 -14.32
N LEU A 49 15.24 -7.95 -13.67
CA LEU A 49 15.14 -8.02 -12.21
C LEU A 49 16.50 -7.77 -11.53
N LEU A 50 17.58 -8.28 -12.12
CA LEU A 50 18.94 -8.02 -11.66
C LEU A 50 19.31 -6.54 -11.83
N ALA A 51 19.05 -5.97 -13.01
CA ALA A 51 19.30 -4.56 -13.27
C ALA A 51 18.49 -3.63 -12.34
N LEU A 52 17.24 -3.99 -12.03
CA LEU A 52 16.40 -3.26 -11.08
C LEU A 52 17.00 -3.28 -9.67
N ARG A 53 17.41 -4.46 -9.19
CA ARG A 53 18.08 -4.61 -7.88
C ARG A 53 19.36 -3.81 -7.79
N ALA A 54 20.19 -3.88 -8.84
CA ALA A 54 21.43 -3.11 -8.93
C ALA A 54 21.15 -1.60 -8.91
N ALA A 55 20.13 -1.14 -9.64
CA ALA A 55 19.75 0.26 -9.65
C ALA A 55 19.23 0.74 -8.29
N VAL A 56 18.41 -0.07 -7.60
CA VAL A 56 17.95 0.23 -6.24
C VAL A 56 19.12 0.33 -5.27
N ALA A 57 20.00 -0.68 -5.25
CA ALA A 57 21.18 -0.70 -4.39
C ALA A 57 22.12 0.48 -4.65
N TRP A 58 22.37 0.80 -5.92
CA TRP A 58 23.22 1.93 -6.29
C TRP A 58 22.65 3.27 -5.84
N ARG A 59 21.33 3.46 -5.96
CA ARG A 59 20.66 4.71 -5.58
C ARG A 59 20.41 4.84 -4.08
N SER A 60 20.16 3.74 -3.36
CA SER A 60 20.03 3.75 -1.90
C SER A 60 21.38 3.97 -1.22
N ARG A 61 22.50 3.68 -1.90
CA ARG A 61 23.86 3.80 -1.34
C ARG A 61 23.96 3.06 -0.01
N SER A 62 24.27 3.75 1.08
CA SER A 62 24.38 3.19 2.44
C SER A 62 23.05 3.15 3.20
N LEU A 63 21.95 3.62 2.62
CA LEU A 63 20.65 3.60 3.29
C LEU A 63 20.13 2.16 3.40
N PRO A 64 19.60 1.75 4.57
CA PRO A 64 19.18 0.38 4.85
C PRO A 64 17.81 0.08 4.24
N VAL A 65 17.76 -0.01 2.91
CA VAL A 65 16.55 -0.24 2.13
C VAL A 65 16.55 -1.64 1.54
N GLY A 66 15.61 -2.48 1.96
CA GLY A 66 15.39 -3.80 1.35
C GLY A 66 14.47 -3.72 0.13
N LEU A 67 14.71 -4.56 -0.87
CA LEU A 67 13.80 -4.75 -2.01
C LEU A 67 13.45 -6.23 -2.15
N VAL A 68 12.15 -6.52 -2.11
CA VAL A 68 11.57 -7.82 -2.45
C VAL A 68 10.77 -7.64 -3.73
N VAL A 69 11.00 -8.48 -4.73
CA VAL A 69 10.23 -8.45 -5.99
C VAL A 69 9.62 -9.81 -6.23
N GLU A 70 8.31 -9.86 -6.43
CA GLU A 70 7.54 -11.09 -6.58
C GLU A 70 6.82 -11.16 -7.93
N CYS A 71 6.88 -12.33 -8.55
CA CYS A 71 6.11 -12.68 -9.74
C CYS A 71 4.76 -13.23 -9.30
N CYS A 72 3.68 -12.50 -9.57
CA CYS A 72 2.33 -12.86 -9.18
C CYS A 72 1.61 -13.62 -10.31
N THR A 73 0.99 -14.75 -9.98
CA THR A 73 0.28 -15.61 -10.94
C THR A 73 -1.22 -15.44 -10.84
N GLY A 74 -1.92 -15.38 -11.97
CA GLY A 74 -3.39 -15.24 -11.99
C GLY A 74 -3.87 -13.83 -11.62
N THR A 75 -2.96 -12.85 -11.56
CA THR A 75 -3.23 -11.48 -11.14
C THR A 75 -3.23 -10.47 -12.28
N THR A 76 -3.19 -10.93 -13.54
CA THR A 76 -3.14 -10.07 -14.73
C THR A 76 -4.16 -8.93 -14.61
N HIS A 77 -3.72 -7.68 -14.59
CA HIS A 77 -4.58 -6.48 -14.44
C HIS A 77 -5.43 -6.44 -13.14
N ALA A 78 -4.98 -7.12 -12.09
CA ALA A 78 -5.63 -7.20 -10.79
C ALA A 78 -4.70 -6.71 -9.66
N PRO A 79 -4.39 -5.40 -9.60
CA PRO A 79 -3.47 -4.85 -8.59
C PRO A 79 -3.90 -5.14 -7.15
N CYS A 80 -5.21 -5.25 -6.87
CA CYS A 80 -5.69 -5.64 -5.53
C CYS A 80 -5.21 -7.03 -5.12
N ALA A 81 -5.21 -7.99 -6.04
CA ALA A 81 -4.71 -9.34 -5.78
C ALA A 81 -3.18 -9.34 -5.56
N VAL A 82 -2.45 -8.50 -6.29
CA VAL A 82 -1.01 -8.28 -6.10
C VAL A 82 -0.74 -7.68 -4.73
N TRP A 83 -1.39 -6.57 -4.37
CA TRP A 83 -1.23 -5.93 -3.06
C TRP A 83 -1.57 -6.87 -1.90
N ASN A 84 -2.60 -7.70 -2.03
CA ASN A 84 -2.93 -8.72 -1.04
C ASN A 84 -1.82 -9.76 -0.86
N ALA A 85 -1.18 -10.20 -1.95
CA ALA A 85 -0.06 -11.14 -1.87
C ALA A 85 1.17 -10.50 -1.19
N LEU A 86 1.53 -9.28 -1.61
CA LEU A 86 2.65 -8.55 -1.04
C LEU A 86 2.43 -8.19 0.44
N PHE A 87 1.19 -7.85 0.81
CA PHE A 87 0.82 -7.56 2.20
C PHE A 87 1.01 -8.78 3.10
N ARG A 88 0.51 -9.96 2.68
CA ARG A 88 0.74 -11.21 3.42
C ARG A 88 2.23 -11.50 3.57
N ARG A 89 2.98 -11.43 2.47
CA ARG A 89 4.45 -11.61 2.51
C ARG A 89 5.10 -10.66 3.51
N ALA A 90 4.72 -9.38 3.48
CA ALA A 90 5.29 -8.38 4.38
C ALA A 90 4.93 -8.64 5.86
N CYS A 91 3.72 -9.14 6.14
CA CYS A 91 3.34 -9.60 7.47
C CYS A 91 4.19 -10.79 7.93
N ASP A 92 4.37 -11.80 7.08
CA ASP A 92 5.18 -13.00 7.38
C ASP A 92 6.64 -12.65 7.64
N ASP A 93 7.16 -11.65 6.93
CA ASP A 93 8.50 -11.10 7.09
C ASP A 93 8.69 -10.22 8.34
N GLY A 94 7.63 -10.02 9.14
CA GLY A 94 7.72 -9.30 10.41
C GLY A 94 7.53 -7.78 10.34
N ALA A 95 6.97 -7.20 9.26
CA ALA A 95 6.73 -5.76 9.17
C ALA A 95 5.61 -5.26 10.12
N ASP A 96 5.78 -4.09 10.75
CA ASP A 96 4.80 -3.55 11.70
C ASP A 96 3.73 -2.67 11.03
N PHE A 97 4.14 -1.95 9.99
CA PHE A 97 3.32 -1.01 9.25
C PHE A 97 3.47 -1.20 7.74
N PHE A 98 2.43 -0.81 7.01
CA PHE A 98 2.28 -1.10 5.59
C PHE A 98 1.77 0.13 4.88
N TYR A 99 2.49 0.56 3.85
CA TYR A 99 2.11 1.67 2.99
C TYR A 99 1.83 1.14 1.60
N GLN A 100 0.56 1.06 1.22
CA GLN A 100 0.16 0.68 -0.13
C GLN A 100 0.35 1.87 -1.07
N LEU A 101 1.09 1.63 -2.15
CA LEU A 101 1.50 2.64 -3.12
C LEU A 101 1.46 2.09 -4.55
N GLY A 102 1.02 2.90 -5.49
CA GLY A 102 1.33 2.74 -6.91
C GLY A 102 2.79 3.10 -7.21
N ASP A 103 3.41 2.42 -8.18
CA ASP A 103 4.80 2.71 -8.60
C ASP A 103 4.96 4.05 -9.34
N ASP A 104 3.85 4.65 -9.77
CA ASP A 104 3.72 5.93 -10.45
C ASP A 104 3.44 7.12 -9.52
N VAL A 105 3.41 6.89 -8.21
CA VAL A 105 3.20 7.93 -7.19
C VAL A 105 4.51 8.68 -6.90
N VAL A 106 4.41 9.99 -6.72
CA VAL A 106 5.49 10.84 -6.18
C VAL A 106 5.15 11.25 -4.75
N LEU A 107 6.01 10.89 -3.80
CA LEU A 107 5.93 11.36 -2.41
C LEU A 107 6.51 12.79 -2.32
N GLU A 108 5.73 13.75 -1.85
CA GLU A 108 6.12 15.17 -1.93
C GLU A 108 6.62 15.74 -0.60
N THR A 109 6.22 15.13 0.52
CA THR A 109 6.40 15.68 1.87
C THR A 109 7.23 14.74 2.72
N VAL A 110 8.09 15.31 3.56
CA VAL A 110 8.96 14.55 4.48
C VAL A 110 8.21 14.21 5.77
N GLY A 111 8.66 13.15 6.47
CA GLY A 111 8.21 12.83 7.82
C GLY A 111 6.97 11.94 7.90
N TRP A 112 6.40 11.52 6.76
CA TRP A 112 5.28 10.58 6.70
C TRP A 112 5.56 9.28 7.48
N ALA A 113 6.80 8.79 7.43
CA ALA A 113 7.20 7.54 8.08
C ALA A 113 7.16 7.61 9.61
N THR A 114 7.14 8.82 10.17
CA THR A 114 6.93 9.06 11.61
C THR A 114 5.49 9.44 11.90
N ALA A 115 4.89 10.30 11.06
CA ALA A 115 3.55 10.82 11.28
C ALA A 115 2.47 9.73 11.20
N PHE A 116 2.55 8.82 10.22
CA PHE A 116 1.52 7.80 10.03
C PHE A 116 1.46 6.78 11.18
N PRO A 117 2.59 6.17 11.64
CA PRO A 117 2.57 5.33 12.83
C PRO A 117 1.98 6.03 14.06
N LEU A 118 2.41 7.27 14.36
CA LEU A 118 1.92 8.03 15.51
C LEU A 118 0.40 8.26 15.46
N VAL A 119 -0.15 8.56 14.27
CA VAL A 119 -1.60 8.71 14.12
C VAL A 119 -2.33 7.39 14.33
N LEU A 120 -1.80 6.27 13.82
CA LEU A 120 -2.38 4.95 14.08
C LEU A 120 -2.33 4.57 15.56
N GLU A 121 -1.27 4.95 16.29
CA GLU A 121 -1.16 4.73 17.74
C GLU A 121 -2.30 5.43 18.52
N THR A 122 -2.73 6.62 18.09
CA THR A 122 -3.89 7.30 18.68
C THR A 122 -5.20 6.51 18.52
N MET A 123 -5.25 5.58 17.56
CA MET A 123 -6.35 4.67 17.33
C MET A 123 -6.03 3.24 17.80
N ALA A 124 -5.05 3.10 18.69
CA ALA A 124 -4.58 1.82 19.24
C ALA A 124 -4.18 0.79 18.15
N GLY A 125 -3.63 1.29 17.04
CA GLY A 125 -3.25 0.53 15.85
C GLY A 125 -4.42 0.20 14.92
N VAL A 126 -5.67 0.47 15.31
CA VAL A 126 -6.88 0.12 14.54
C VAL A 126 -7.27 1.27 13.62
N GLY A 127 -7.07 1.09 12.32
CA GLY A 127 -7.56 2.05 11.34
C GLY A 127 -6.67 2.17 10.13
N VAL A 128 -6.93 3.24 9.40
CA VAL A 128 -6.17 3.63 8.22
C VAL A 128 -5.86 5.13 8.27
N THR A 129 -4.66 5.48 7.84
CA THR A 129 -4.19 6.85 7.65
C THR A 129 -3.49 6.95 6.29
N GLY A 130 -3.04 8.14 5.92
CA GLY A 130 -2.27 8.35 4.70
C GLY A 130 -2.30 9.81 4.25
N PRO A 131 -1.65 10.10 3.13
CA PRO A 131 -1.52 11.45 2.61
C PRO A 131 -2.79 11.95 1.92
N LEU A 132 -2.83 13.26 1.67
CA LEU A 132 -3.70 13.85 0.66
C LEU A 132 -3.10 13.63 -0.73
N ASP A 133 -3.85 12.99 -1.62
CA ASP A 133 -3.53 12.94 -3.05
C ASP A 133 -3.98 14.23 -3.73
N ARG A 134 -3.04 14.98 -4.31
CA ARG A 134 -3.35 16.24 -5.01
C ARG A 134 -4.29 16.06 -6.19
N ASN A 135 -4.31 14.86 -6.79
CA ASN A 135 -5.15 14.57 -7.95
C ASN A 135 -6.49 13.93 -7.57
N ASN A 136 -6.62 13.45 -6.34
CA ASN A 136 -7.87 12.90 -5.81
C ASN A 136 -8.01 13.16 -4.30
N PRO A 137 -8.37 14.39 -3.89
CA PRO A 137 -8.42 14.75 -2.47
C PRO A 137 -9.59 14.11 -1.71
N ARG A 138 -10.50 13.41 -2.41
CA ARG A 138 -11.71 12.81 -1.80
C ARG A 138 -11.45 11.42 -1.22
N LEU A 139 -10.56 10.65 -1.85
CA LEU A 139 -10.30 9.26 -1.48
C LEU A 139 -8.88 9.12 -0.92
N LEU A 140 -8.70 8.15 -0.04
CA LEU A 140 -7.39 7.76 0.43
C LEU A 140 -6.74 6.81 -0.58
N THR A 141 -6.26 7.34 -1.70
CA THR A 141 -5.71 6.54 -2.81
C THR A 141 -4.42 5.82 -2.46
N GLN A 142 -3.68 6.33 -1.46
CA GLN A 142 -2.50 5.69 -0.89
C GLN A 142 -2.75 5.49 0.59
N SER A 143 -2.94 4.25 0.99
CA SER A 143 -3.36 3.92 2.35
C SER A 143 -2.20 3.39 3.20
N PHE A 144 -2.21 3.72 4.48
CA PHE A 144 -1.23 3.29 5.47
C PHE A 144 -1.94 2.65 6.66
N VAL A 145 -1.55 1.41 6.98
CA VAL A 145 -2.16 0.60 8.04
C VAL A 145 -1.09 -0.04 8.93
N SER A 146 -1.48 -0.44 10.13
CA SER A 146 -0.65 -1.30 11.00
C SER A 146 -0.95 -2.78 10.71
N ARG A 147 -0.13 -3.66 11.28
CA ARG A 147 -0.36 -5.12 11.31
C ARG A 147 -1.76 -5.51 11.81
N THR A 148 -2.38 -4.69 12.65
CA THR A 148 -3.76 -4.90 13.12
C THR A 148 -4.75 -5.05 11.96
N HIS A 149 -4.52 -4.40 10.82
CA HIS A 149 -5.37 -4.57 9.63
C HIS A 149 -5.39 -6.01 9.13
N MET A 150 -4.23 -6.69 9.14
CA MET A 150 -4.15 -8.11 8.81
C MET A 150 -4.94 -8.96 9.81
N GLU A 151 -4.87 -8.64 11.09
CA GLU A 151 -5.60 -9.37 12.14
C GLU A 151 -7.11 -9.21 12.00
N ILE A 152 -7.58 -8.06 11.52
CA ILE A 152 -9.00 -7.79 11.32
C ILE A 152 -9.51 -8.49 10.04
N PHE A 153 -8.82 -8.32 8.91
CA PHE A 153 -9.37 -8.67 7.59
C PHE A 153 -8.69 -9.87 6.90
N GLY A 154 -7.47 -10.24 7.29
CA GLY A 154 -6.69 -11.32 6.65
C GLY A 154 -6.17 -11.00 5.24
N ALA A 155 -6.47 -9.81 4.72
CA ALA A 155 -6.04 -9.28 3.43
C ALA A 155 -6.02 -7.75 3.51
N TYR A 156 -5.37 -7.09 2.53
CA TYR A 156 -5.33 -5.63 2.46
C TYR A 156 -6.62 -5.06 1.86
N PHE A 157 -7.14 -5.74 0.84
CA PHE A 157 -8.40 -5.42 0.18
C PHE A 157 -9.26 -6.69 0.04
N PRO A 158 -10.60 -6.58 0.00
CA PRO A 158 -11.47 -7.70 -0.34
C PRO A 158 -11.11 -8.30 -1.70
N GLY A 159 -11.14 -9.63 -1.79
CA GLY A 159 -10.88 -10.35 -3.04
C GLY A 159 -11.91 -10.08 -4.14
N ALA A 160 -13.03 -9.44 -3.79
CA ALA A 160 -14.06 -8.99 -4.72
C ALA A 160 -13.58 -7.84 -5.64
N PHE A 161 -12.60 -7.05 -5.22
CA PHE A 161 -12.07 -5.96 -6.03
C PHE A 161 -10.87 -6.41 -6.82
N ARG A 162 -10.95 -6.24 -8.15
CA ARG A 162 -9.84 -6.50 -9.06
C ARG A 162 -8.92 -5.30 -9.15
N ASN A 163 -9.48 -4.11 -9.37
CA ASN A 163 -8.73 -2.87 -9.54
C ASN A 163 -9.32 -1.66 -8.79
N TRP A 164 -10.27 -0.92 -9.38
CA TRP A 164 -10.93 0.22 -8.76
C TRP A 164 -11.81 -0.22 -7.58
N TRP A 165 -12.33 0.75 -6.83
CA TRP A 165 -13.21 0.58 -5.67
C TRP A 165 -12.51 0.08 -4.39
N SER A 166 -11.26 -0.36 -4.46
CA SER A 166 -10.45 -0.69 -3.28
C SER A 166 -10.19 0.52 -2.38
N ASP A 167 -9.93 1.68 -2.99
CA ASP A 167 -9.66 2.93 -2.30
C ASP A 167 -10.93 3.46 -1.61
N ASP A 168 -12.08 3.34 -2.30
CA ASP A 168 -13.40 3.62 -1.72
C ASP A 168 -13.66 2.69 -0.53
N TRP A 169 -13.47 1.38 -0.69
CA TRP A 169 -13.71 0.41 0.38
C TRP A 169 -12.86 0.69 1.62
N ILE A 170 -11.54 0.88 1.47
CA ILE A 170 -10.66 1.07 2.64
C ILE A 170 -10.95 2.41 3.33
N THR A 171 -11.38 3.42 2.56
CA THR A 171 -11.83 4.70 3.10
C THR A 171 -13.13 4.50 3.89
N GLU A 172 -14.15 3.86 3.32
CA GLU A 172 -15.48 3.73 3.91
C GLU A 172 -15.54 2.73 5.07
N VAL A 173 -14.79 1.63 5.02
CA VAL A 173 -14.86 0.57 6.04
C VAL A 173 -14.41 1.06 7.42
N TYR A 174 -13.49 2.02 7.46
CA TYR A 174 -12.96 2.60 8.69
C TYR A 174 -13.62 3.92 9.10
N GLN A 175 -14.50 4.48 8.28
CA GLN A 175 -15.23 5.69 8.64
C GLN A 175 -16.26 5.47 9.75
N PRO A 176 -16.51 6.49 10.60
CA PRO A 176 -15.74 7.74 10.73
C PRO A 176 -14.59 7.63 11.75
N ASP A 177 -14.63 6.62 12.62
CA ASP A 177 -13.86 6.63 13.86
C ASP A 177 -12.40 6.22 13.68
N HIS A 178 -12.12 5.40 12.66
CA HIS A 178 -10.83 4.75 12.44
C HIS A 178 -10.16 5.18 11.12
N LEU A 179 -10.62 6.29 10.54
CA LEU A 179 -10.02 6.95 9.39
C LEU A 179 -9.40 8.29 9.84
N ARG A 180 -8.10 8.46 9.64
CA ARG A 180 -7.36 9.70 9.99
C ARG A 180 -6.34 10.08 8.92
N PRO A 181 -6.74 10.64 7.77
CA PRO A 181 -5.79 11.16 6.79
C PRO A 181 -4.98 12.31 7.40
N ILE A 182 -3.78 12.55 6.88
CA ILE A 182 -2.91 13.66 7.32
C ILE A 182 -2.75 14.62 6.14
N PRO A 183 -3.59 15.68 6.02
CA PRO A 183 -3.57 16.57 4.86
C PRO A 183 -2.26 17.32 4.64
N SER A 184 -1.43 17.46 5.68
CA SER A 184 -0.08 18.05 5.57
C SER A 184 0.95 17.10 4.94
N GLN A 185 0.64 15.81 4.85
CA GLN A 185 1.40 14.84 4.07
C GLN A 185 0.75 14.73 2.69
N THR A 186 1.46 15.07 1.63
CA THR A 186 0.92 15.06 0.26
C THR A 186 1.67 14.11 -0.66
N VAL A 187 0.92 13.58 -1.62
CA VAL A 187 1.43 12.81 -2.75
C VAL A 187 0.84 13.33 -4.05
N ASN A 188 1.54 13.04 -5.13
CA ASN A 188 1.08 13.30 -6.47
C ASN A 188 1.02 11.98 -7.24
N ASN A 189 -0.20 11.47 -7.41
CA ASN A 189 -0.46 10.31 -8.26
C ASN A 189 -0.62 10.77 -9.72
N ALA A 190 0.47 11.18 -10.36
CA ALA A 190 0.50 11.66 -11.75
C ALA A 190 0.56 10.49 -12.76
N GLY A 191 -0.20 9.41 -12.52
CA GLY A 191 -0.26 8.27 -13.42
C GLY A 191 -0.52 8.69 -14.87
N THR A 192 0.19 8.09 -15.82
CA THR A 192 0.09 8.41 -17.25
C THR A 192 -1.13 7.74 -17.91
N GLY A 193 -2.32 7.97 -17.36
CA GLY A 193 -3.57 7.33 -17.78
C GLY A 193 -3.84 5.97 -17.13
N VAL A 194 -5.02 5.41 -17.40
CA VAL A 194 -5.42 4.10 -16.86
C VAL A 194 -4.59 2.99 -17.52
N ARG A 195 -3.87 2.20 -16.72
CA ARG A 195 -2.93 1.15 -17.19
C ARG A 195 -3.60 -0.17 -17.57
N TYR A 196 -4.88 -0.31 -17.25
CA TYR A 196 -5.70 -1.50 -17.47
C TYR A 196 -7.16 -1.09 -17.67
N GLU A 197 -7.99 -1.99 -18.18
CA GLU A 197 -9.43 -1.76 -18.26
C GLU A 197 -10.05 -1.70 -16.86
N VAL A 198 -10.88 -0.69 -16.62
CA VAL A 198 -11.54 -0.49 -15.33
C VAL A 198 -12.61 -1.56 -15.13
N ASP A 199 -12.59 -2.22 -13.98
CA ASP A 199 -13.62 -3.17 -13.61
C ASP A 199 -14.78 -2.45 -12.91
N TYR A 200 -15.79 -2.07 -13.71
CA TYR A 200 -16.98 -1.40 -13.20
C TYR A 200 -17.90 -2.33 -12.38
N ALA A 201 -17.72 -3.66 -12.44
CA ALA A 201 -18.53 -4.57 -11.64
C ALA A 201 -18.33 -4.36 -10.14
N GLY A 202 -17.14 -3.90 -9.72
CA GLY A 202 -16.84 -3.62 -8.32
C GLY A 202 -17.72 -2.53 -7.70
N ALA A 203 -18.26 -1.59 -8.49
CA ALA A 203 -19.17 -0.56 -7.98
C ALA A 203 -20.44 -1.17 -7.36
N ALA A 204 -20.98 -2.22 -7.97
CA ALA A 204 -22.16 -2.94 -7.45
C ALA A 204 -21.84 -3.76 -6.19
N LEU A 205 -20.57 -4.13 -6.00
CA LEU A 205 -20.10 -4.91 -4.86
C LEU A 205 -19.75 -4.03 -3.65
N LEU A 206 -19.35 -2.77 -3.90
CA LEU A 206 -18.83 -1.87 -2.87
C LEU A 206 -19.72 -1.76 -1.61
N PRO A 207 -21.05 -1.49 -1.71
CA PRO A 207 -21.88 -1.37 -0.51
C PRO A 207 -21.90 -2.65 0.33
N ARG A 208 -21.92 -3.81 -0.33
CA ARG A 208 -21.92 -5.12 0.34
C ARG A 208 -20.58 -5.38 1.03
N GLU A 209 -19.47 -5.12 0.34
CA GLU A 209 -18.13 -5.35 0.89
C GLU A 209 -17.80 -4.39 2.03
N VAL A 210 -18.29 -3.14 1.98
CA VAL A 210 -18.17 -2.18 3.10
C VAL A 210 -18.98 -2.65 4.30
N ALA A 211 -20.23 -3.09 4.10
CA ALA A 211 -21.06 -3.62 5.18
C ALA A 211 -20.41 -4.85 5.84
N ALA A 212 -19.96 -5.81 5.05
CA ALA A 212 -19.27 -7.01 5.53
C ALA A 212 -17.98 -6.65 6.29
N GLY A 213 -17.18 -5.73 5.76
CA GLY A 213 -15.96 -5.25 6.42
C GLY A 213 -16.25 -4.58 7.77
N ARG A 214 -17.28 -3.74 7.85
CA ARG A 214 -17.69 -3.09 9.11
C ARG A 214 -18.17 -4.09 10.15
N GLU A 215 -18.88 -5.14 9.75
CA GLU A 215 -19.27 -6.23 10.66
C GLU A 215 -18.07 -6.97 11.24
N VAL A 216 -17.06 -7.27 10.40
CA VAL A 216 -15.80 -7.90 10.82
C VAL A 216 -15.05 -6.99 11.80
N LEU A 217 -14.88 -5.71 11.46
CA LEU A 217 -14.23 -4.72 12.32
C LEU A 217 -14.94 -4.59 13.68
N ALA A 218 -16.27 -4.45 13.67
CA ALA A 218 -17.05 -4.33 14.91
C ALA A 218 -16.95 -5.57 15.80
N ARG A 219 -16.91 -6.77 15.19
CA ARG A 219 -16.71 -8.03 15.92
C ARG A 219 -15.34 -8.09 16.56
N TRP A 220 -14.30 -7.72 15.82
CA TRP A 220 -12.93 -7.69 16.32
C TRP A 220 -12.78 -6.70 17.48
N LEU A 221 -13.34 -5.49 17.36
CA LEU A 221 -13.33 -4.47 18.41
C LEU A 221 -14.03 -4.94 19.70
N ARG A 222 -15.16 -5.64 19.58
CA ARG A 222 -15.86 -6.23 20.74
C ARG A 222 -15.01 -7.31 21.42
N ALA A 223 -14.38 -8.18 20.64
CA ALA A 223 -13.51 -9.23 21.16
C ALA A 223 -12.30 -8.64 21.92
N ARG A 224 -11.65 -7.62 21.35
CA ARG A 224 -10.52 -6.93 21.99
C ARG A 224 -10.90 -6.27 23.32
N ARG A 225 -11.99 -5.50 23.36
CA ARG A 225 -12.51 -4.90 24.61
C ARG A 225 -12.82 -5.95 25.69
N GLY A 226 -13.35 -7.10 25.27
CA GLY A 226 -13.61 -8.21 26.19
C GLY A 226 -12.36 -8.91 26.72
N LEU A 227 -11.20 -8.76 26.06
CA LEU A 227 -9.91 -9.19 26.59
C LEU A 227 -9.37 -8.17 27.58
N ASP A 228 -9.41 -6.88 27.22
CA ASP A 228 -8.92 -5.78 28.07
C ASP A 228 -9.70 -5.67 29.39
N ALA A 229 -11.00 -6.01 29.41
CA ALA A 229 -11.81 -6.02 30.63
C ALA A 229 -11.58 -7.24 31.55
N ARG A 230 -10.80 -8.24 31.12
CA ARG A 230 -10.50 -9.48 31.87
C ARG A 230 -9.05 -9.59 32.33
N GLY A 231 -8.18 -8.67 31.94
CA GLY A 231 -6.80 -8.54 32.41
C GLY A 231 -6.67 -7.44 33.45
#